data_AF-A0A1Y5K6G3-F1
#
_entry.id   AF-A0A1Y5K6G3-F1
#
_cell.length_a   1.000
_cell.length_b   1.000
_cell.length_c   1.000
_cell.angle_alpha   90.00
_cell.angle_beta   90.00
_cell.angle_gamma   90.00
#
_symmetry.space_group_name_H-M   'P 1'
#
loop_
_entity.id
_entity.type
_entity.pdbx_description
1 polymer ?
#
loop_
_entity_poly.entity_id
_entity_poly.type
_entity_poly.pdbx_seq_one_letter_code
_entity_poly.pdbx_strand_id
1 'polypeptide(L)'
;MTRKILIIEDTPTIARVQQHIAMKIGYDADIAGSLADAQDLISKNNYYCAVVDFILPDAPNGEAVPCTVGADIPTIVMTGNIDSTTRDTVENYPIIDYITKENKQAYHYLEKQLQRLPRNENVKVLVVDDSVATRLHICELLRRHKYQILQANNGIEALAMLEETPDIAVIITDNEMPKMNGDELCSEIRRRYSNDEKAIIGISGSDAPYLSARFLKGGANDYLRKPFNNEEFYCRLSQNVDMLEQINTIRLQANTDYLTKLPNRRYFFEEASKSLKQLKKQQLTSAMAMIDIDHFKAINDTYGHDAGDEVLKGLSICFAKHFEQHLVARLGGEEFAIYFADTSKNKAIKQLETFRRFIEINSPEFSKERIKFTISIGHAEGPVYQIDELLKQADIKLYDAKDTGRNKVVA
;
A
#
# COMPACT_ATOMS: atom_id res chain seq x y z
N MET A 1 -16.53 9.56 -6.45
CA MET A 1 -17.40 9.05 -7.53
C MET A 1 -17.41 7.54 -7.40
N THR A 2 -18.58 6.91 -7.35
CA THR A 2 -18.66 5.44 -7.44
C THR A 2 -18.18 5.01 -8.83
N ARG A 3 -17.30 4.01 -8.87
CA ARG A 3 -16.84 3.43 -10.14
C ARG A 3 -17.97 2.57 -10.70
N LYS A 4 -18.30 2.73 -11.97
CA LYS A 4 -19.36 1.97 -12.64
C LYS A 4 -18.75 0.89 -13.53
N ILE A 5 -19.27 -0.33 -13.49
CA ILE A 5 -18.89 -1.40 -14.42
C ILE A 5 -20.04 -1.75 -15.36
N LEU A 6 -19.69 -2.22 -16.55
CA LEU A 6 -20.63 -2.77 -17.52
C LEU A 6 -20.53 -4.28 -17.50
N ILE A 7 -21.66 -4.97 -17.32
CA ILE A 7 -21.74 -6.43 -17.44
C ILE A 7 -22.50 -6.73 -18.73
N ILE A 8 -21.88 -7.45 -19.66
CA ILE A 8 -22.50 -7.90 -20.90
C ILE A 8 -22.67 -9.41 -20.81
N GLU A 9 -23.89 -9.86 -20.54
CA GLU A 9 -24.20 -11.26 -20.25
C GLU A 9 -25.68 -11.51 -20.54
N ASP A 10 -25.96 -12.44 -21.46
CA ASP A 10 -27.32 -12.77 -21.88
C ASP A 10 -28.08 -13.58 -20.82
N THR A 11 -27.36 -14.38 -20.03
CA THR A 11 -27.91 -15.27 -19.01
C THR A 11 -28.21 -14.49 -17.72
N PRO A 12 -29.50 -14.24 -17.36
CA PRO A 12 -29.84 -13.31 -16.27
C PRO A 12 -29.35 -13.74 -14.89
N THR A 13 -29.21 -15.04 -14.66
CA THR A 13 -28.68 -15.59 -13.40
C THR A 13 -27.18 -15.32 -13.26
N ILE A 14 -26.40 -15.50 -14.32
CA ILE A 14 -24.95 -15.22 -14.33
C ILE A 14 -24.70 -13.72 -14.20
N ALA A 15 -25.47 -12.91 -14.95
CA ALA A 15 -25.37 -11.44 -14.90
C ALA A 15 -25.60 -10.92 -13.48
N ARG A 16 -26.62 -11.46 -12.77
CA ARG A 16 -26.89 -11.13 -11.36
C ARG A 16 -25.76 -11.54 -10.42
N VAL A 17 -25.09 -12.67 -10.66
CA VAL A 17 -23.93 -13.10 -9.86
C VAL A 17 -22.77 -12.14 -10.05
N GLN A 18 -22.42 -11.80 -11.29
CA GLN A 18 -21.38 -10.82 -11.61
C GLN A 18 -21.71 -9.43 -11.01
N GLN A 19 -22.97 -9.00 -11.11
CA GLN A 19 -23.44 -7.74 -10.52
C GLN A 19 -23.30 -7.74 -9.00
N HIS A 20 -23.67 -8.84 -8.33
CA HIS A 20 -23.52 -8.96 -6.89
C HIS A 20 -22.04 -8.90 -6.46
N ILE A 21 -21.15 -9.55 -7.20
CA ILE A 21 -19.69 -9.49 -6.96
C ILE A 21 -19.21 -8.04 -7.06
N ALA A 22 -19.60 -7.33 -8.11
CA ALA A 22 -19.21 -5.93 -8.32
C ALA A 22 -19.70 -5.01 -7.19
N MET A 23 -20.98 -5.11 -6.82
CA MET A 23 -21.58 -4.32 -5.74
C MET A 23 -20.91 -4.60 -4.39
N LYS A 24 -20.57 -5.86 -4.10
CA LYS A 24 -19.85 -6.25 -2.88
C LYS A 24 -18.48 -5.57 -2.78
N ILE A 25 -17.79 -5.36 -3.91
CA ILE A 25 -16.48 -4.70 -3.97
C ILE A 25 -16.62 -3.16 -3.93
N GLY A 26 -17.84 -2.63 -4.11
CA GLY A 26 -18.13 -1.20 -4.07
C GLY A 26 -18.26 -0.54 -5.45
N TYR A 27 -18.54 -1.32 -6.50
CA TYR A 27 -18.89 -0.79 -7.82
C TYR A 27 -20.40 -0.62 -7.98
N ASP A 28 -20.80 0.40 -8.74
CA ASP A 28 -22.10 0.42 -9.41
C ASP A 28 -22.02 -0.47 -10.67
N ALA A 29 -23.12 -1.11 -11.07
CA ALA A 29 -23.09 -2.07 -12.17
C ALA A 29 -24.36 -2.04 -13.02
N ASP A 30 -24.19 -1.80 -14.33
CA ASP A 30 -25.25 -1.96 -15.33
C ASP A 30 -25.12 -3.33 -16.01
N ILE A 31 -26.25 -3.88 -16.44
CA ILE A 31 -26.31 -5.14 -17.19
C ILE A 31 -26.86 -4.86 -18.59
N ALA A 32 -26.13 -5.32 -19.60
CA ALA A 32 -26.57 -5.48 -20.99
C ALA A 32 -26.79 -6.96 -21.29
N GLY A 33 -27.99 -7.32 -21.76
CA GLY A 33 -28.29 -8.71 -22.15
C GLY A 33 -27.90 -9.06 -23.58
N SER A 34 -27.43 -8.07 -24.35
CA SER A 34 -27.12 -8.17 -25.78
C SER A 34 -26.04 -7.17 -26.17
N LEU A 35 -25.41 -7.34 -27.32
CA LEU A 35 -24.47 -6.37 -27.88
C LEU A 35 -25.16 -5.02 -28.17
N ALA A 36 -26.39 -5.05 -28.68
CA ALA A 36 -27.17 -3.84 -28.95
C ALA A 36 -27.41 -3.01 -27.68
N ASP A 37 -27.79 -3.67 -26.57
CA ASP A 37 -27.96 -3.00 -25.27
C ASP A 37 -26.64 -2.44 -24.75
N ALA A 38 -25.53 -3.17 -24.92
CA ALA A 38 -24.21 -2.71 -24.51
C ALA A 38 -23.79 -1.44 -25.24
N GLN A 39 -24.02 -1.36 -26.56
CA GLN A 39 -23.72 -0.17 -27.36
C GLN A 39 -24.53 1.05 -26.90
N ASP A 40 -25.83 0.87 -26.62
CA ASP A 40 -26.69 1.93 -26.10
C ASP A 40 -26.19 2.43 -24.74
N LEU A 41 -25.83 1.52 -23.83
CA LEU A 41 -25.29 1.85 -22.51
C LEU A 41 -23.94 2.57 -22.58
N ILE A 42 -23.01 2.10 -23.40
CA ILE A 42 -21.70 2.72 -23.64
C ILE A 42 -21.87 4.15 -24.19
N SER A 43 -22.87 4.40 -25.04
CA SER A 43 -23.12 5.74 -25.59
C SER A 43 -23.60 6.76 -24.53
N LYS A 44 -24.17 6.27 -23.41
CA LYS A 44 -24.80 7.10 -22.36
C LYS A 44 -23.96 7.21 -21.09
N ASN A 45 -23.02 6.30 -20.87
CA ASN A 45 -22.28 6.17 -19.61
C ASN A 45 -20.79 5.95 -19.86
N ASN A 46 -19.97 6.36 -18.89
CA ASN A 46 -18.56 5.98 -18.84
C ASN A 46 -18.40 4.81 -17.88
N TYR A 47 -17.69 3.79 -18.32
CA TYR A 47 -17.44 2.59 -17.53
C TYR A 47 -15.97 2.48 -17.13
N TYR A 48 -15.74 2.07 -15.90
CA TYR A 48 -14.41 1.84 -15.35
C TYR A 48 -13.78 0.54 -15.89
N CYS A 49 -14.62 -0.48 -16.09
CA CYS A 49 -14.27 -1.79 -16.62
C CYS A 49 -15.54 -2.46 -17.17
N ALA A 50 -15.38 -3.40 -18.09
CA ALA A 50 -16.44 -4.26 -18.60
C ALA A 50 -16.14 -5.75 -18.29
N VAL A 51 -17.17 -6.50 -17.89
CA VAL A 51 -17.16 -7.96 -17.83
C VAL A 51 -18.03 -8.46 -18.97
N VAL A 52 -17.44 -9.19 -19.91
CA VAL A 52 -18.06 -9.49 -21.20
C VAL A 52 -18.13 -11.00 -21.39
N ASP A 53 -19.34 -11.53 -21.57
CA ASP A 53 -19.49 -12.88 -22.09
C ASP A 53 -19.01 -12.94 -23.54
N PHE A 54 -18.19 -13.94 -23.86
CA PHE A 54 -17.64 -14.08 -25.20
C PHE A 54 -18.73 -14.42 -26.23
N ILE A 55 -19.72 -15.23 -25.85
CA ILE A 55 -20.78 -15.68 -26.76
C ILE A 55 -22.09 -15.03 -26.34
N LEU A 56 -22.64 -14.17 -27.19
CA LEU A 56 -23.97 -13.60 -27.02
C LEU A 56 -24.88 -14.03 -28.18
N PRO A 57 -26.22 -14.07 -27.97
CA PRO A 57 -27.15 -14.43 -29.04
C PRO A 57 -27.07 -13.55 -30.30
N ASP A 58 -26.77 -12.25 -30.14
CA ASP A 58 -26.62 -11.28 -31.22
C ASP A 58 -25.14 -10.98 -31.58
N ALA A 59 -24.19 -11.61 -30.89
CA ALA A 59 -22.75 -11.51 -31.11
C ALA A 59 -22.06 -12.85 -30.77
N PRO A 60 -22.24 -13.89 -31.61
CA PRO A 60 -21.80 -15.25 -31.29
C PRO A 60 -20.29 -15.48 -31.43
N ASN A 61 -19.54 -14.55 -32.04
CA ASN A 61 -18.11 -14.69 -32.32
C ASN A 61 -17.24 -13.74 -31.47
N GLY A 62 -17.77 -13.22 -30.35
CA GLY A 62 -17.03 -12.30 -29.49
C GLY A 62 -17.05 -10.85 -29.93
N GLU A 63 -18.00 -10.43 -30.78
CA GLU A 63 -18.10 -9.06 -31.31
C GLU A 63 -18.30 -7.99 -30.21
N ALA A 64 -18.70 -8.38 -29.00
CA ALA A 64 -18.78 -7.49 -27.85
C ALA A 64 -17.40 -7.03 -27.32
N VAL A 65 -16.35 -7.85 -27.48
CA VAL A 65 -14.99 -7.52 -27.03
C VAL A 65 -14.40 -6.31 -27.79
N PRO A 66 -14.37 -6.28 -29.14
CA PRO A 66 -13.92 -5.09 -29.85
C PRO A 66 -14.81 -3.86 -29.58
N CYS A 67 -16.10 -4.05 -29.25
CA CYS A 67 -16.98 -2.94 -28.90
C CYS A 67 -16.53 -2.23 -27.63
N THR A 68 -16.23 -2.97 -26.56
CA THR A 68 -15.79 -2.37 -25.29
C THR A 68 -14.36 -1.84 -25.39
N VAL A 69 -13.47 -2.58 -26.05
CA VAL A 69 -12.09 -2.15 -26.31
C VAL A 69 -12.07 -0.86 -27.14
N GLY A 70 -12.87 -0.78 -28.20
CA GLY A 70 -12.95 0.40 -29.07
C GLY A 70 -13.50 1.64 -28.35
N ALA A 71 -14.22 1.45 -27.26
CA ALA A 71 -14.68 2.51 -26.36
C ALA A 71 -13.67 2.86 -25.24
N ASP A 72 -12.43 2.33 -25.31
CA ASP A 72 -11.38 2.49 -24.29
C ASP A 72 -11.80 1.97 -22.90
N ILE A 73 -12.66 0.95 -22.87
CA ILE A 73 -13.12 0.31 -21.64
C ILE A 73 -12.24 -0.94 -21.39
N PRO A 74 -11.48 -0.99 -20.28
CA PRO A 74 -10.74 -2.19 -19.88
C PRO A 74 -11.70 -3.37 -19.77
N THR A 75 -11.38 -4.47 -20.43
CA THR A 75 -12.34 -5.57 -20.65
C THR A 75 -11.82 -6.87 -20.06
N ILE A 76 -12.64 -7.53 -19.23
CA ILE A 76 -12.44 -8.90 -18.76
C ILE A 76 -13.43 -9.79 -19.50
N VAL A 77 -12.92 -10.79 -20.22
CA VAL A 77 -13.76 -11.73 -20.98
C VAL A 77 -14.10 -12.92 -20.09
N MET A 78 -15.33 -13.39 -20.11
CA MET A 78 -15.73 -14.66 -19.52
C MET A 78 -16.27 -15.57 -20.62
N THR A 79 -15.89 -16.84 -20.63
CA THR A 79 -16.34 -17.79 -21.66
C THR A 79 -16.67 -19.15 -21.05
N GLY A 80 -17.70 -19.83 -21.58
CA GLY A 80 -18.08 -21.17 -21.11
C GLY A 80 -17.09 -22.27 -21.50
N ASN A 81 -16.34 -22.10 -22.59
CA ASN A 81 -15.35 -23.06 -23.06
C ASN A 81 -14.24 -22.31 -23.83
N ILE A 82 -13.02 -22.85 -23.83
CA ILE A 82 -11.91 -22.31 -24.61
C ILE A 82 -11.51 -23.35 -25.64
N ASP A 83 -12.01 -23.16 -26.85
CA ASP A 83 -11.36 -23.70 -28.03
C ASP A 83 -10.25 -22.76 -28.52
N SER A 84 -9.39 -23.27 -29.40
CA SER A 84 -8.28 -22.50 -29.96
C SER A 84 -8.74 -21.24 -30.69
N THR A 85 -9.90 -21.30 -31.36
CA THR A 85 -10.49 -20.18 -32.10
C THR A 85 -10.92 -19.03 -31.18
N THR A 86 -11.54 -19.33 -30.04
CA THR A 86 -11.93 -18.34 -29.04
C THR A 86 -10.69 -17.69 -28.43
N ARG A 87 -9.68 -18.49 -28.08
CA ARG A 87 -8.41 -17.97 -27.54
C ARG A 87 -7.72 -17.04 -28.54
N ASP A 88 -7.53 -17.47 -29.78
CA ASP A 88 -6.88 -16.67 -30.82
C ASP A 88 -7.62 -15.34 -31.04
N THR A 89 -8.96 -15.37 -31.00
CA THR A 89 -9.79 -14.15 -31.15
C THR A 89 -9.57 -13.18 -30.00
N VAL A 90 -9.58 -13.68 -28.76
CA VAL A 90 -9.42 -12.85 -27.55
C VAL A 90 -8.01 -12.28 -27.45
N GLU A 91 -6.98 -13.07 -27.79
CA GLU A 91 -5.57 -12.64 -27.76
C GLU A 91 -5.25 -11.50 -28.73
N ASN A 92 -6.04 -11.36 -29.80
CA ASN A 92 -5.92 -10.25 -30.75
C ASN A 92 -6.37 -8.90 -30.17
N TYR A 93 -7.09 -8.90 -29.05
CA TYR A 93 -7.60 -7.68 -28.43
C TYR A 93 -6.83 -7.32 -27.15
N PRO A 94 -6.65 -6.01 -26.88
CA PRO A 94 -5.99 -5.51 -25.67
C PRO A 94 -6.88 -5.61 -24.42
N ILE A 95 -7.29 -6.83 -24.07
CA ILE A 95 -8.10 -7.11 -22.88
C ILE A 95 -7.23 -7.16 -21.60
N ILE A 96 -7.89 -7.12 -20.44
CA ILE A 96 -7.27 -7.36 -19.13
C ILE A 96 -6.94 -8.85 -18.98
N ASP A 97 -7.96 -9.70 -19.09
CA ASP A 97 -7.84 -11.14 -18.88
C ASP A 97 -9.08 -11.87 -19.40
N TYR A 98 -8.97 -13.17 -19.64
CA TYR A 98 -10.12 -14.02 -19.91
C TYR A 98 -10.28 -15.11 -18.85
N ILE A 99 -11.52 -15.50 -18.58
CA ILE A 99 -11.87 -16.42 -17.49
C ILE A 99 -12.81 -17.50 -18.01
N THR A 100 -12.49 -18.77 -17.77
CA THR A 100 -13.38 -19.89 -18.09
C THR A 100 -14.47 -20.05 -17.02
N LYS A 101 -15.75 -20.04 -17.42
CA LYS A 101 -16.94 -20.18 -16.56
C LYS A 101 -17.20 -21.62 -16.12
N GLU A 102 -16.18 -22.46 -16.03
CA GLU A 102 -16.34 -23.91 -15.80
C GLU A 102 -16.76 -24.25 -14.35
N ASN A 103 -16.37 -23.42 -13.38
CA ASN A 103 -16.59 -23.71 -11.98
C ASN A 103 -16.71 -22.45 -11.11
N LYS A 104 -17.00 -22.63 -9.82
CA LYS A 104 -17.14 -21.53 -8.85
C LYS A 104 -15.86 -20.69 -8.67
N GLN A 105 -14.69 -21.24 -8.93
CA GLN A 105 -13.41 -20.53 -8.80
C GLN A 105 -13.29 -19.40 -9.84
N ALA A 106 -13.94 -19.54 -11.01
CA ALA A 106 -13.99 -18.50 -12.03
C ALA A 106 -14.53 -17.17 -11.49
N TYR A 107 -15.61 -17.23 -10.73
CA TYR A 107 -16.24 -16.04 -10.13
C TYR A 107 -15.42 -15.47 -8.97
N HIS A 108 -14.70 -16.31 -8.23
CA HIS A 108 -13.75 -15.83 -7.22
C HIS A 108 -12.54 -15.14 -7.88
N TYR A 109 -12.07 -15.66 -9.02
CA TYR A 109 -11.02 -15.03 -9.79
C TYR A 109 -11.48 -13.69 -10.39
N LEU A 110 -12.72 -13.61 -10.91
CA LEU A 110 -13.34 -12.34 -11.33
C LEU A 110 -13.39 -11.34 -10.17
N GLU A 111 -13.85 -11.76 -8.99
CA GLU A 111 -13.86 -10.93 -7.78
C GLU A 111 -12.46 -10.37 -7.49
N LYS A 112 -11.43 -11.21 -7.55
CA LYS A 112 -10.03 -10.80 -7.34
C LYS A 112 -9.57 -9.79 -8.40
N GLN A 113 -9.90 -9.99 -9.67
CA GLN A 113 -9.53 -9.05 -10.75
C GLN A 113 -10.20 -7.68 -10.56
N LEU A 114 -11.50 -7.66 -10.26
CA LEU A 114 -12.23 -6.41 -10.01
C LEU A 114 -11.72 -5.67 -8.77
N GLN A 115 -11.28 -6.38 -7.73
CA GLN A 115 -10.63 -5.76 -6.56
C GLN A 115 -9.26 -5.15 -6.89
N ARG A 116 -8.50 -5.78 -7.79
CA ARG A 116 -7.14 -5.36 -8.14
C ARG A 116 -7.09 -4.07 -8.95
N LEU A 117 -8.02 -3.83 -9.87
CA LEU A 117 -7.95 -2.68 -10.79
C LEU A 117 -7.80 -1.31 -10.07
N PRO A 118 -8.65 -0.93 -9.10
CA PRO A 118 -8.49 0.25 -8.27
C PRO A 118 -7.19 0.33 -7.49
N ARG A 119 -6.71 -0.82 -7.05
CA ARG A 119 -5.55 -0.95 -6.19
C ARG A 119 -4.29 -0.66 -7.01
N ASN A 120 -4.22 -1.21 -8.22
CA ASN A 120 -3.14 -1.02 -9.16
C ASN A 120 -2.91 0.46 -9.52
N GLU A 121 -3.95 1.30 -9.49
CA GLU A 121 -3.83 2.76 -9.67
C GLU A 121 -2.92 3.42 -8.62
N ASN A 122 -2.63 2.77 -7.49
CA ASN A 122 -1.73 3.28 -6.46
C ASN A 122 -0.36 2.59 -6.49
N VAL A 123 -0.10 1.72 -7.47
CA VAL A 123 1.15 0.98 -7.59
C VAL A 123 1.96 1.55 -8.75
N LYS A 124 3.14 2.08 -8.42
CA LYS A 124 4.12 2.57 -9.39
C LYS A 124 5.04 1.45 -9.84
N VAL A 125 5.05 1.22 -11.15
CA VAL A 125 5.87 0.21 -11.84
C VAL A 125 6.88 0.94 -12.73
N LEU A 126 8.17 0.69 -12.52
CA LEU A 126 9.25 1.18 -13.37
C LEU A 126 9.61 0.10 -14.40
N VAL A 127 9.46 0.43 -15.68
CA VAL A 127 9.86 -0.44 -16.81
C VAL A 127 11.21 0.03 -17.33
N VAL A 128 12.20 -0.85 -17.28
CA VAL A 128 13.59 -0.59 -17.69
C VAL A 128 13.94 -1.54 -18.83
N ASP A 129 14.03 -1.02 -20.04
CA ASP A 129 14.38 -1.82 -21.23
C ASP A 129 14.94 -0.84 -22.26
N ASP A 130 16.03 -1.18 -22.95
CA ASP A 130 16.66 -0.31 -23.93
C ASP A 130 15.88 -0.30 -25.26
N SER A 131 15.22 -1.40 -25.59
CA SER A 131 14.30 -1.51 -26.72
C SER A 131 13.03 -0.71 -26.48
N VAL A 132 12.87 0.37 -27.25
CA VAL A 132 11.66 1.21 -27.23
C VAL A 132 10.41 0.37 -27.51
N ALA A 133 10.48 -0.56 -28.45
CA ALA A 133 9.34 -1.41 -28.82
C ALA A 133 8.92 -2.33 -27.66
N THR A 134 9.88 -3.00 -27.01
CA THR A 134 9.59 -3.88 -25.87
C THR A 134 9.07 -3.09 -24.67
N ARG A 135 9.71 -1.95 -24.37
CA ARG A 135 9.30 -1.07 -23.28
C ARG A 135 7.87 -0.57 -23.47
N LEU A 136 7.51 -0.11 -24.66
CA LEU A 136 6.15 0.35 -24.98
C LEU A 136 5.14 -0.80 -24.90
N HIS A 137 5.50 -2.00 -25.36
CA HIS A 137 4.65 -3.18 -25.24
C HIS A 137 4.32 -3.50 -23.77
N ILE A 138 5.34 -3.57 -22.90
CA ILE A 138 5.14 -3.80 -21.45
C ILE A 138 4.31 -2.69 -20.82
N CYS A 139 4.58 -1.42 -21.19
CA CYS A 139 3.78 -0.28 -20.70
C CYS A 139 2.30 -0.43 -21.07
N GLU A 140 2.01 -0.90 -22.29
CA GLU A 140 0.63 -1.11 -22.72
C GLU A 140 -0.04 -2.25 -21.92
N LEU A 141 0.68 -3.35 -21.66
CA LEU A 141 0.17 -4.42 -20.79
C LEU A 141 -0.17 -3.90 -19.39
N LEU A 142 0.69 -3.06 -18.80
CA LEU A 142 0.48 -2.47 -17.48
C LEU A 142 -0.69 -1.47 -17.45
N ARG A 143 -0.84 -0.66 -18.52
CA ARG A 143 -1.87 0.39 -18.61
C ARG A 143 -3.28 -0.22 -18.59
N ARG A 144 -3.48 -1.37 -19.23
CA ARG A 144 -4.75 -2.11 -19.21
C ARG A 144 -5.18 -2.48 -17.80
N HIS A 145 -4.22 -2.80 -16.94
CA HIS A 145 -4.46 -3.10 -15.51
C HIS A 145 -4.40 -1.86 -14.61
N LYS A 146 -4.39 -0.65 -15.19
CA LYS A 146 -4.44 0.65 -14.50
C LYS A 146 -3.23 0.98 -13.61
N TYR A 147 -2.08 0.33 -13.81
CA TYR A 147 -0.86 0.68 -13.07
C TYR A 147 -0.35 2.09 -13.40
N GLN A 148 0.33 2.74 -12.44
CA GLN A 148 1.14 3.93 -12.73
C GLN A 148 2.50 3.49 -13.29
N ILE A 149 2.88 4.03 -14.44
CA ILE A 149 4.05 3.53 -15.18
C ILE A 149 5.10 4.61 -15.31
N LEU A 150 6.33 4.26 -14.94
CA LEU A 150 7.54 5.03 -15.22
C LEU A 150 8.42 4.22 -16.17
N GLN A 151 9.27 4.90 -16.94
CA GLN A 151 10.09 4.28 -17.97
C GLN A 151 11.53 4.76 -17.89
N ALA A 152 12.47 3.84 -17.99
CA ALA A 152 13.89 4.13 -18.15
C ALA A 152 14.48 3.28 -19.28
N ASN A 153 15.55 3.77 -19.93
CA ASN A 153 16.19 3.07 -21.04
C ASN A 153 17.47 2.31 -20.63
N ASN A 154 17.93 2.46 -19.39
CA ASN A 154 19.06 1.71 -18.83
C ASN A 154 19.05 1.76 -17.29
N GLY A 155 19.90 0.95 -16.64
CA GLY A 155 19.95 0.87 -15.18
C GLY A 155 20.37 2.17 -14.46
N ILE A 156 21.18 3.04 -15.07
CA ILE A 156 21.59 4.30 -14.44
C ILE A 156 20.40 5.26 -14.33
N GLU A 157 19.63 5.39 -15.41
CA GLU A 157 18.40 6.20 -15.40
C GLU A 157 17.37 5.63 -14.41
N ALA A 158 17.25 4.30 -14.35
CA ALA A 158 16.37 3.63 -13.40
C ALA A 158 16.74 3.94 -11.93
N LEU A 159 18.03 3.94 -11.59
CA LEU A 159 18.48 4.30 -10.24
C LEU A 159 18.19 5.75 -9.90
N ALA A 160 18.40 6.69 -10.83
CA ALA A 160 18.05 8.09 -10.62
C ALA A 160 16.54 8.27 -10.38
N MET A 161 15.68 7.58 -11.15
CA MET A 161 14.24 7.61 -10.94
C MET A 161 13.81 7.01 -9.59
N LEU A 162 14.49 5.96 -9.11
CA LEU A 162 14.23 5.38 -7.78
C LEU A 162 14.62 6.32 -6.64
N GLU A 163 15.58 7.21 -6.85
CA GLU A 163 15.95 8.26 -5.89
C GLU A 163 14.94 9.41 -5.91
N GLU A 164 14.48 9.83 -7.09
CA GLU A 164 13.47 10.90 -7.25
C GLU A 164 12.05 10.46 -6.85
N THR A 165 11.73 9.18 -7.05
CA THR A 165 10.40 8.59 -6.81
C THR A 165 10.51 7.34 -5.91
N PRO A 166 10.69 7.52 -4.58
CA PRO A 166 10.94 6.42 -3.66
C PRO A 166 9.80 5.41 -3.53
N ASP A 167 8.57 5.80 -3.90
CA ASP A 167 7.36 4.98 -3.83
C ASP A 167 7.15 4.06 -5.05
N ILE A 168 8.12 3.97 -5.97
CA ILE A 168 8.18 2.87 -6.95
C ILE A 168 8.26 1.53 -6.22
N ALA A 169 7.24 0.70 -6.40
CA ALA A 169 7.12 -0.59 -5.70
C ALA A 169 7.66 -1.76 -6.54
N VAL A 170 7.50 -1.70 -7.86
CA VAL A 170 7.87 -2.79 -8.77
C VAL A 170 8.80 -2.27 -9.86
N ILE A 171 9.84 -3.03 -10.15
CA ILE A 171 10.79 -2.78 -11.23
C ILE A 171 10.73 -3.98 -12.17
N ILE A 172 10.44 -3.72 -13.44
CA ILE A 172 10.49 -4.71 -14.50
C ILE A 172 11.68 -4.32 -15.38
N THR A 173 12.70 -5.17 -15.44
CA THR A 173 13.95 -4.82 -16.12
C THR A 173 14.34 -5.86 -17.15
N ASP A 174 14.79 -5.41 -18.32
CA ASP A 174 15.54 -6.26 -19.23
C ASP A 174 16.90 -6.62 -18.62
N ASN A 175 17.46 -7.75 -19.03
CA ASN A 175 18.77 -8.18 -18.59
C ASN A 175 19.90 -7.51 -19.39
N GLU A 176 19.74 -7.33 -20.70
CA GLU A 176 20.81 -6.92 -21.63
C GLU A 176 20.60 -5.47 -22.06
N MET A 177 21.10 -4.54 -21.25
CA MET A 177 20.98 -3.10 -21.51
C MET A 177 22.35 -2.42 -21.55
N PRO A 178 22.51 -1.33 -22.31
CA PRO A 178 23.74 -0.55 -22.33
C PRO A 178 23.95 0.18 -20.99
N LYS A 179 25.21 0.58 -20.72
CA LYS A 179 25.68 1.32 -19.54
C LYS A 179 25.58 0.57 -18.20
N MET A 180 24.43 0.00 -17.89
CA MET A 180 24.19 -0.82 -16.71
C MET A 180 23.13 -1.87 -17.07
N ASN A 181 23.53 -3.13 -16.95
CA ASN A 181 22.66 -4.27 -17.27
C ASN A 181 21.69 -4.58 -16.12
N GLY A 182 20.74 -5.48 -16.35
CA GLY A 182 19.70 -5.81 -15.36
C GLY A 182 20.26 -6.43 -14.07
N ASP A 183 21.29 -7.26 -14.15
CA ASP A 183 21.92 -7.90 -12.98
C ASP A 183 22.64 -6.87 -12.09
N GLU A 184 23.36 -5.94 -12.72
CA GLU A 184 24.03 -4.82 -12.05
C GLU A 184 22.99 -3.92 -11.38
N LEU A 185 21.92 -3.56 -12.10
CA LEU A 185 20.81 -2.80 -11.55
C LEU A 185 20.19 -3.50 -10.34
N CYS A 186 19.88 -4.79 -10.46
CA CYS A 186 19.33 -5.58 -9.36
C CYS A 186 20.25 -5.53 -8.13
N SER A 187 21.55 -5.73 -8.33
CA SER A 187 22.54 -5.68 -7.27
C SER A 187 22.60 -4.31 -6.58
N GLU A 188 22.57 -3.21 -7.34
CA GLU A 188 22.56 -1.85 -6.78
C GLU A 188 21.27 -1.54 -6.01
N ILE A 189 20.10 -1.96 -6.52
CA ILE A 189 18.83 -1.81 -5.81
C ILE A 189 18.89 -2.59 -4.49
N ARG A 190 19.42 -3.81 -4.49
CA ARG A 190 19.50 -4.68 -3.31
C ARG A 190 20.46 -4.21 -2.22
N ARG A 191 21.42 -3.33 -2.55
CA ARG A 191 22.24 -2.66 -1.54
C ARG A 191 21.44 -1.65 -0.71
N ARG A 192 20.31 -1.15 -1.24
CA ARG A 192 19.52 -0.07 -0.64
C ARG A 192 18.14 -0.53 -0.16
N TYR A 193 17.55 -1.51 -0.84
CA TYR A 193 16.18 -1.97 -0.62
C TYR A 193 16.09 -3.50 -0.62
N SER A 194 15.39 -4.06 0.35
CA SER A 194 15.10 -5.49 0.44
C SER A 194 14.07 -5.94 -0.61
N ASN A 195 13.96 -7.26 -0.82
CA ASN A 195 13.00 -7.89 -1.74
C ASN A 195 11.53 -7.58 -1.40
N ASP A 196 11.28 -7.28 -0.12
CA ASP A 196 9.96 -6.99 0.44
C ASP A 196 9.60 -5.49 0.38
N GLU A 197 10.57 -4.64 0.03
CA GLU A 197 10.36 -3.20 -0.15
C GLU A 197 10.20 -2.86 -1.63
N LYS A 198 10.96 -3.52 -2.50
CA LYS A 198 10.90 -3.33 -3.95
C LYS A 198 10.99 -4.65 -4.68
N ALA A 199 9.94 -5.00 -5.41
CA ALA A 199 9.91 -6.18 -6.25
C ALA A 199 10.70 -5.93 -7.55
N ILE A 200 11.55 -6.87 -7.94
CA ILE A 200 12.29 -6.83 -9.20
C ILE A 200 11.92 -8.06 -10.02
N ILE A 201 11.41 -7.84 -11.22
CA ILE A 201 11.07 -8.88 -12.20
C ILE A 201 12.00 -8.72 -13.39
N GLY A 202 12.86 -9.71 -13.61
CA GLY A 202 13.75 -9.74 -14.77
C GLY A 202 13.00 -10.22 -16.00
N ILE A 203 13.25 -9.63 -17.15
CA ILE A 203 12.78 -10.13 -18.44
C ILE A 203 14.00 -10.34 -19.34
N SER A 204 14.12 -11.47 -20.01
CA SER A 204 15.23 -11.70 -20.94
C SER A 204 14.86 -12.64 -22.08
N GLY A 205 15.38 -12.34 -23.27
CA GLY A 205 15.22 -13.17 -24.48
C GLY A 205 16.28 -14.22 -24.69
N SER A 206 17.25 -14.37 -23.78
CA SER A 206 18.32 -15.34 -23.92
C SER A 206 17.90 -16.73 -23.45
N ASP A 207 18.25 -17.75 -24.25
CA ASP A 207 17.95 -19.16 -24.00
C ASP A 207 18.81 -19.80 -22.91
N ALA A 208 19.74 -19.03 -22.34
CA ALA A 208 20.65 -19.47 -21.30
C ALA A 208 19.93 -19.65 -19.94
N PRO A 209 19.72 -20.90 -19.47
CA PRO A 209 19.00 -21.14 -18.21
C PRO A 209 19.71 -20.53 -16.99
N TYR A 210 21.03 -20.35 -17.08
CA TYR A 210 21.84 -19.76 -16.01
C TYR A 210 21.50 -18.29 -15.74
N LEU A 211 20.91 -17.56 -16.69
CA LEU A 211 20.55 -16.16 -16.51
C LEU A 211 19.41 -16.00 -15.50
N SER A 212 18.36 -16.82 -15.63
CA SER A 212 17.26 -16.83 -14.65
C SER A 212 17.76 -17.12 -13.23
N ALA A 213 18.65 -18.11 -13.09
CA ALA A 213 19.24 -18.47 -11.81
C ALA A 213 20.15 -17.36 -11.26
N ARG A 214 20.90 -16.66 -12.11
CA ARG A 214 21.74 -15.53 -11.72
C ARG A 214 20.89 -14.37 -11.20
N PHE A 215 19.82 -14.03 -11.92
CA PHE A 215 18.91 -12.94 -11.57
C PHE A 215 18.25 -13.19 -10.21
N LEU A 216 17.70 -14.39 -10.01
CA LEU A 216 17.09 -14.79 -8.73
C LEU A 216 18.10 -14.84 -7.58
N LYS A 217 19.32 -15.37 -7.82
CA LYS A 217 20.40 -15.37 -6.82
C LYS A 217 20.91 -13.95 -6.50
N GLY A 218 20.79 -13.03 -7.44
CA GLY A 218 21.07 -11.60 -7.27
C GLY A 218 20.01 -10.85 -6.45
N GLY A 219 18.93 -11.53 -6.05
CA GLY A 219 17.88 -10.98 -5.21
C GLY A 219 16.63 -10.54 -5.97
N ALA A 220 16.52 -10.81 -7.27
CA ALA A 220 15.27 -10.59 -7.97
C ALA A 220 14.15 -11.46 -7.40
N ASN A 221 12.93 -10.96 -7.47
CA ASN A 221 11.76 -11.68 -6.95
C ASN A 221 11.25 -12.69 -7.98
N ASP A 222 11.35 -12.36 -9.26
CA ASP A 222 10.88 -13.24 -10.33
C ASP A 222 11.63 -12.99 -11.64
N TYR A 223 11.39 -13.86 -12.62
CA TYR A 223 11.98 -13.81 -13.93
C TYR A 223 11.01 -14.31 -15.01
N LEU A 224 10.99 -13.65 -16.16
CA LEU A 224 10.17 -14.00 -17.32
C LEU A 224 11.02 -14.08 -18.59
N ARG A 225 10.82 -15.14 -19.39
CA ARG A 225 11.55 -15.34 -20.65
C ARG A 225 10.79 -14.74 -21.83
N LYS A 226 11.49 -14.06 -22.74
CA LYS A 226 10.93 -13.62 -24.05
C LYS A 226 11.05 -14.76 -25.07
N PRO A 227 10.05 -14.97 -25.95
CA PRO A 227 8.71 -14.39 -25.89
C PRO A 227 7.89 -15.00 -24.72
N PHE A 228 7.05 -14.19 -24.09
CA PHE A 228 6.11 -14.62 -23.05
C PHE A 228 4.67 -14.39 -23.50
N ASN A 229 3.74 -15.18 -22.97
CA ASN A 229 2.33 -14.88 -23.11
C ASN A 229 1.90 -13.83 -22.06
N ASN A 230 0.84 -13.07 -22.36
CA ASN A 230 0.37 -11.98 -21.52
C ASN A 230 -0.11 -12.48 -20.14
N GLU A 231 -0.80 -13.63 -20.10
CA GLU A 231 -1.30 -14.23 -18.86
C GLU A 231 -0.18 -14.54 -17.86
N GLU A 232 0.93 -15.10 -18.33
CA GLU A 232 2.10 -15.43 -17.52
C GLU A 232 2.70 -14.15 -16.96
N PHE A 233 2.88 -13.12 -17.80
CA PHE A 233 3.34 -11.81 -17.34
C PHE A 233 2.46 -11.25 -16.21
N TYR A 234 1.14 -11.28 -16.38
CA TYR A 234 0.21 -10.77 -15.38
C TYR A 234 0.17 -11.62 -14.10
N CYS A 235 0.27 -12.94 -14.23
CA CYS A 235 0.36 -13.84 -13.09
C CYS A 235 1.59 -13.50 -12.24
N ARG A 236 2.76 -13.41 -12.88
CA ARG A 236 4.04 -13.07 -12.23
C ARG A 236 4.00 -11.69 -11.58
N LEU A 237 3.53 -10.68 -12.30
CA LEU A 237 3.39 -9.33 -11.77
C LEU A 237 2.44 -9.28 -10.56
N SER A 238 1.24 -9.85 -10.71
CA SER A 238 0.23 -9.76 -9.66
C SER A 238 0.60 -10.52 -8.40
N GLN A 239 1.33 -11.65 -8.51
CA GLN A 239 1.88 -12.35 -7.35
C GLN A 239 2.87 -11.50 -6.57
N ASN A 240 3.77 -10.80 -7.27
CA ASN A 240 4.75 -9.92 -6.65
C ASN A 240 4.09 -8.71 -5.98
N VAL A 241 3.11 -8.09 -6.63
CA VAL A 241 2.34 -6.98 -6.04
C VAL A 241 1.55 -7.45 -4.82
N ASP A 242 0.85 -8.57 -4.91
CA ASP A 242 0.11 -9.15 -3.78
C ASP A 242 1.04 -9.46 -2.59
N MET A 243 2.25 -9.97 -2.85
CA MET A 243 3.24 -10.28 -1.83
C MET A 243 3.73 -9.02 -1.11
N LEU A 244 4.10 -7.96 -1.85
CA LEU A 244 4.53 -6.69 -1.25
C LEU A 244 3.46 -6.11 -0.31
N GLU A 245 2.19 -6.16 -0.72
CA GLU A 245 1.08 -5.69 0.08
C GLU A 245 0.83 -6.54 1.33
N GLN A 246 0.90 -7.86 1.20
CA GLN A 246 0.76 -8.77 2.34
C GLN A 246 1.86 -8.52 3.37
N ILE A 247 3.11 -8.36 2.92
CA ILE A 247 4.23 -8.08 3.82
C ILE A 247 4.06 -6.70 4.46
N ASN A 248 3.64 -5.69 3.69
CA ASN A 248 3.35 -4.36 4.26
C ASN A 248 2.22 -4.43 5.30
N THR A 249 1.17 -5.20 5.05
CA THR A 249 0.07 -5.43 6.00
C THR A 249 0.56 -6.10 7.27
N ILE A 250 1.37 -7.15 7.15
CA ILE A 250 1.99 -7.85 8.28
C ILE A 250 2.88 -6.89 9.08
N ARG A 251 3.72 -6.09 8.41
CA ARG A 251 4.57 -5.08 9.05
C ARG A 251 3.74 -4.06 9.81
N LEU A 252 2.69 -3.52 9.19
CA LEU A 252 1.80 -2.55 9.83
C LEU A 252 1.14 -3.16 11.06
N GLN A 253 0.58 -4.36 10.96
CA GLN A 253 -0.05 -5.07 12.08
C GLN A 253 0.94 -5.37 13.21
N ALA A 254 2.18 -5.74 12.87
CA ALA A 254 3.19 -6.11 13.85
C ALA A 254 3.85 -4.88 14.51
N ASN A 255 3.81 -3.70 13.87
CA ASN A 255 4.53 -2.50 14.30
C ASN A 255 3.62 -1.37 14.78
N THR A 256 2.30 -1.49 14.64
CA THR A 256 1.34 -0.49 15.14
C THR A 256 0.51 -1.04 16.29
N ASP A 257 0.03 -0.13 17.14
CA ASP A 257 -0.98 -0.39 18.14
C ASP A 257 -2.35 -0.51 17.46
N TYR A 258 -3.06 -1.60 17.76
CA TYR A 258 -4.30 -1.93 17.04
C TYR A 258 -5.39 -0.86 17.21
N LEU A 259 -5.42 -0.17 18.35
CA LEU A 259 -6.44 0.80 18.72
C LEU A 259 -6.12 2.19 18.15
N THR A 260 -4.91 2.69 18.41
CA THR A 260 -4.51 4.07 18.12
C THR A 260 -3.86 4.25 16.75
N LYS A 261 -3.44 3.15 16.11
CA LYS A 261 -2.65 3.09 14.85
C LYS A 261 -1.27 3.76 14.92
N LEU A 262 -0.89 4.30 16.08
CA LEU A 262 0.49 4.73 16.32
C LEU A 262 1.42 3.52 16.33
N PRO A 263 2.71 3.72 16.10
CA PRO A 263 3.71 2.73 16.42
C PRO A 263 3.51 2.10 17.81
N ASN A 264 3.71 0.80 17.91
CA ASN A 264 3.64 0.09 19.18
C ASN A 264 4.98 0.14 19.93
N ARG A 265 4.95 -0.31 21.19
CA ARG A 265 6.13 -0.40 22.05
C ARG A 265 7.32 -1.09 21.38
N ARG A 266 7.11 -2.24 20.73
CA ARG A 266 8.21 -3.01 20.12
C ARG A 266 8.90 -2.17 19.03
N TYR A 267 8.13 -1.63 18.10
CA TYR A 267 8.67 -0.80 17.01
C TYR A 267 9.37 0.46 17.56
N PHE A 268 8.78 1.14 18.54
CA PHE A 268 9.40 2.29 19.19
C PHE A 268 10.79 1.96 19.74
N PHE A 269 10.90 0.83 20.44
CA PHE A 269 12.17 0.40 21.03
C PHE A 269 13.22 0.06 19.99
N GLU A 270 12.84 -0.63 18.91
CA GLU A 270 13.74 -1.00 17.82
C GLU A 270 14.27 0.24 17.09
N GLU A 271 13.39 1.16 16.68
CA GLU A 271 13.77 2.35 15.90
C GLU A 271 14.56 3.38 16.74
N ALA A 272 14.11 3.69 17.96
CA ALA A 272 14.86 4.60 18.81
C ALA A 272 16.24 4.02 19.18
N SER A 273 16.35 2.70 19.42
CA SER A 273 17.65 2.06 19.66
C SER A 273 18.60 2.13 18.47
N LYS A 274 18.09 1.97 17.24
CA LYS A 274 18.88 2.14 16.01
C LYS A 274 19.39 3.57 15.90
N SER A 275 18.52 4.56 16.09
CA SER A 275 18.87 5.98 16.06
C SER A 275 19.93 6.34 17.12
N LEU A 276 19.74 5.91 18.38
CA LEU A 276 20.70 6.16 19.47
C LEU A 276 22.10 5.60 19.17
N LYS A 277 22.20 4.43 18.53
CA LYS A 277 23.49 3.86 18.10
C LYS A 277 24.18 4.73 17.06
N GLN A 278 23.43 5.37 16.16
CA GLN A 278 23.97 6.29 15.16
C GLN A 278 24.43 7.60 15.80
N LEU A 279 23.59 8.21 16.65
CA LEU A 279 23.91 9.44 17.37
C LEU A 279 25.14 9.27 18.28
N LYS A 280 25.30 8.09 18.90
CA LYS A 280 26.52 7.76 19.67
C LYS A 280 27.80 7.89 18.85
N LYS A 281 27.77 7.47 17.57
CA LYS A 281 28.94 7.58 16.67
C LYS A 281 29.24 9.04 16.30
N GLN A 282 28.19 9.86 16.19
CA GLN A 282 28.28 11.27 15.83
C GLN A 282 28.45 12.20 17.05
N GLN A 283 28.39 11.66 18.28
CA GLN A 283 28.39 12.40 19.54
C GLN A 283 27.27 13.44 19.64
N LEU A 284 26.10 13.13 19.06
CA LEU A 284 24.91 13.95 19.12
C LEU A 284 23.99 13.52 20.26
N THR A 285 23.15 14.45 20.74
CA THR A 285 22.15 14.18 21.78
C THR A 285 20.80 13.87 21.17
N SER A 286 19.95 13.21 21.97
CA SER A 286 18.54 13.02 21.68
C SER A 286 17.73 13.29 22.94
N ALA A 287 16.41 13.44 22.77
CA ALA A 287 15.49 13.61 23.86
C ALA A 287 14.35 12.59 23.79
N MET A 288 13.70 12.37 24.93
CA MET A 288 12.58 11.46 25.07
C MET A 288 11.54 12.08 25.97
N ALA A 289 10.27 11.95 25.58
CA ALA A 289 9.14 12.31 26.42
C ALA A 289 8.29 11.09 26.71
N MET A 290 7.93 10.90 27.98
CA MET A 290 6.89 9.98 28.44
C MET A 290 5.64 10.79 28.76
N ILE A 291 4.49 10.30 28.32
CA ILE A 291 3.20 11.00 28.40
C ILE A 291 2.16 10.04 28.93
N ASP A 292 1.32 10.53 29.83
CA ASP A 292 0.22 9.77 30.41
C ASP A 292 -1.04 10.63 30.55
N ILE A 293 -2.19 10.01 30.32
CA ILE A 293 -3.49 10.67 30.46
C ILE A 293 -3.88 10.73 31.94
N ASP A 294 -4.02 11.95 32.44
CA ASP A 294 -4.37 12.18 33.82
C ASP A 294 -5.74 11.60 34.15
N HIS A 295 -5.80 10.78 35.20
CA HIS A 295 -7.03 10.15 35.70
C HIS A 295 -7.75 9.25 34.66
N PHE A 296 -7.03 8.63 33.73
CA PHE A 296 -7.62 7.76 32.71
C PHE A 296 -8.47 6.61 33.26
N LYS A 297 -8.06 6.01 34.38
CA LYS A 297 -8.88 5.00 35.08
C LYS A 297 -10.25 5.56 35.47
N ALA A 298 -10.32 6.78 36.00
CA ALA A 298 -11.59 7.41 36.38
C ALA A 298 -12.47 7.68 35.16
N ILE A 299 -11.88 7.97 34.00
CA ILE A 299 -12.60 8.08 32.73
C ILE A 299 -13.27 6.75 32.38
N ASN A 300 -12.52 5.65 32.40
CA ASN A 300 -13.07 4.31 32.13
C ASN A 300 -14.15 3.91 33.14
N ASP A 301 -13.91 4.17 34.43
CA ASP A 301 -14.84 3.82 35.51
C ASP A 301 -16.15 4.64 35.41
N THR A 302 -16.11 5.85 34.83
CA THR A 302 -17.28 6.75 34.72
C THR A 302 -18.03 6.59 33.40
N TYR A 303 -17.32 6.49 32.28
CA TYR A 303 -17.88 6.52 30.92
C TYR A 303 -17.82 5.18 30.19
N GLY A 304 -17.18 4.17 30.79
CA GLY A 304 -16.94 2.86 30.18
C GLY A 304 -15.70 2.83 29.30
N HIS A 305 -15.24 1.61 29.00
CA HIS A 305 -14.02 1.39 28.21
C HIS A 305 -14.13 1.88 26.77
N ASP A 306 -15.31 1.80 26.14
CA ASP A 306 -15.52 2.29 24.78
C ASP A 306 -15.25 3.80 24.67
N ALA A 307 -15.62 4.58 25.70
CA ALA A 307 -15.36 6.01 25.76
C ALA A 307 -13.87 6.31 26.01
N GLY A 308 -13.19 5.51 26.83
CA GLY A 308 -11.74 5.56 26.98
C GLY A 308 -11.00 5.27 25.67
N ASP A 309 -11.50 4.31 24.89
CA ASP A 309 -10.97 4.00 23.56
C ASP A 309 -11.15 5.15 22.57
N GLU A 310 -12.28 5.87 22.61
CA GLU A 310 -12.48 7.10 21.83
C GLU A 310 -11.47 8.18 22.24
N VAL A 311 -11.23 8.38 23.54
CA VAL A 311 -10.21 9.32 24.05
C VAL A 311 -8.81 8.99 23.52
N LEU A 312 -8.41 7.71 23.55
CA LEU A 312 -7.11 7.26 23.05
C LEU A 312 -6.96 7.48 21.53
N LYS A 313 -8.01 7.21 20.76
CA LYS A 313 -8.05 7.46 19.30
C LYS A 313 -7.99 8.94 18.97
N GLY A 314 -8.73 9.79 19.67
CA GLY A 314 -8.68 11.24 19.46
C GLY A 314 -7.30 11.81 19.78
N LEU A 315 -6.69 11.35 20.88
CA LEU A 315 -5.33 11.74 21.25
C LEU A 315 -4.29 11.30 20.20
N SER A 316 -4.43 10.10 19.62
CA SER A 316 -3.50 9.62 18.59
C SER A 316 -3.50 10.44 17.31
N ILE A 317 -4.66 10.95 16.89
CA ILE A 317 -4.78 11.89 15.77
C ILE A 317 -4.01 13.19 16.06
N CYS A 318 -4.07 13.66 17.30
CA CYS A 318 -3.36 14.87 17.72
C CYS A 318 -1.84 14.67 17.71
N PHE A 319 -1.36 13.50 18.14
CA PHE A 319 0.06 13.15 18.02
C PHE A 319 0.56 13.20 16.59
N ALA A 320 -0.17 12.58 15.65
CA ALA A 320 0.20 12.56 14.23
C ALA A 320 0.34 13.98 13.64
N LYS A 321 -0.49 14.93 14.10
CA LYS A 321 -0.43 16.33 13.65
C LYS A 321 0.69 17.14 14.31
N HIS A 322 0.90 16.99 15.62
CA HIS A 322 1.85 17.83 16.37
C HIS A 322 3.29 17.34 16.31
N PHE A 323 3.50 16.06 15.99
CA PHE A 323 4.81 15.40 16.04
C PHE A 323 5.08 14.55 14.80
N GLU A 324 4.58 14.96 13.63
CA GLU A 324 4.76 14.27 12.33
C GLU A 324 6.22 13.91 12.03
N GLN A 325 7.17 14.76 12.47
CA GLN A 325 8.61 14.58 12.25
C GLN A 325 9.31 13.74 13.33
N HIS A 326 8.58 13.23 14.33
CA HIS A 326 9.13 12.52 15.47
C HIS A 326 8.51 11.14 15.61
N LEU A 327 9.26 10.22 16.22
CA LEU A 327 8.77 8.88 16.47
C LEU A 327 7.86 8.93 17.71
N VAL A 328 6.55 8.78 17.49
CA VAL A 328 5.53 8.67 18.55
C VAL A 328 5.05 7.23 18.65
N ALA A 329 4.82 6.74 19.86
CA ALA A 329 4.25 5.41 20.08
C ALA A 329 3.33 5.35 21.28
N ARG A 330 2.42 4.37 21.28
CA ARG A 330 1.71 3.94 22.49
C ARG A 330 2.47 2.78 23.11
N LEU A 331 2.90 2.95 24.37
CA LEU A 331 3.68 1.92 25.07
C LEU A 331 2.79 0.86 25.74
N GLY A 332 1.57 1.25 26.12
CA GLY A 332 0.55 0.38 26.73
C GLY A 332 -0.46 1.23 27.52
N GLY A 333 -1.69 0.73 27.70
CA GLY A 333 -2.71 1.46 28.47
C GLY A 333 -2.91 2.91 27.99
N GLU A 334 -2.73 3.86 28.88
CA GLU A 334 -2.78 5.31 28.67
C GLU A 334 -1.41 5.98 28.43
N GLU A 335 -0.34 5.18 28.30
CA GLU A 335 1.04 5.66 28.21
C GLU A 335 1.49 5.79 26.75
N PHE A 336 2.07 6.94 26.44
CA PHE A 336 2.64 7.28 25.14
C PHE A 336 4.07 7.77 25.29
N ALA A 337 4.88 7.59 24.26
CA ALA A 337 6.24 8.10 24.22
C ALA A 337 6.53 8.82 22.92
N ILE A 338 7.39 9.84 23.00
CA ILE A 338 7.92 10.57 21.85
C ILE A 338 9.44 10.53 21.91
N TYR A 339 10.07 10.15 20.81
CA TYR A 339 11.51 10.18 20.65
C TYR A 339 11.94 11.28 19.66
N PHE A 340 12.87 12.12 20.10
CA PHE A 340 13.41 13.25 19.36
C PHE A 340 14.87 12.95 19.00
N ALA A 341 15.12 12.57 17.75
CA ALA A 341 16.47 12.16 17.30
C ALA A 341 17.47 13.31 17.26
N ASP A 342 17.06 14.51 16.86
CA ASP A 342 17.92 15.70 16.78
C ASP A 342 17.08 16.96 17.02
N THR A 343 16.78 17.24 18.28
CA THR A 343 16.01 18.42 18.67
C THR A 343 16.57 18.99 19.96
N SER A 344 16.83 20.30 19.97
CA SER A 344 17.31 20.95 21.17
C SER A 344 16.27 20.92 22.28
N LYS A 345 16.72 20.74 23.54
CA LYS A 345 15.89 20.77 24.76
C LYS A 345 14.77 21.80 24.72
N ASN A 346 15.12 23.07 24.46
CA ASN A 346 14.18 24.17 24.51
C ASN A 346 13.09 24.06 23.42
N LYS A 347 13.41 23.52 22.24
CA LYS A 347 12.43 23.28 21.18
C LYS A 347 11.49 22.16 21.56
N ALA A 348 12.03 21.03 22.05
CA ALA A 348 11.24 19.88 22.48
C ALA A 348 10.27 20.25 23.61
N ILE A 349 10.76 20.89 24.69
CA ILE A 349 9.92 21.31 25.83
C ILE A 349 8.84 22.30 25.38
N LYS A 350 9.17 23.27 24.51
CA LYS A 350 8.19 24.24 24.00
C LYS A 350 7.08 23.56 23.18
N GLN A 351 7.44 22.58 22.37
CA GLN A 351 6.48 21.80 21.58
C GLN A 351 5.60 20.94 22.48
N LEU A 352 6.18 20.27 23.47
CA LEU A 352 5.45 19.48 24.49
C LEU A 352 4.47 20.35 25.28
N GLU A 353 4.87 21.55 25.71
CA GLU A 353 3.95 22.45 26.43
C GLU A 353 2.84 23.01 25.53
N THR A 354 3.15 23.28 24.26
CA THR A 354 2.13 23.68 23.28
C THR A 354 1.11 22.56 23.08
N PHE A 355 1.59 21.33 22.95
CA PHE A 355 0.75 20.14 22.85
C PHE A 355 -0.11 19.93 24.10
N ARG A 356 0.49 19.98 25.29
CA ARG A 356 -0.24 19.84 26.57
C ARG A 356 -1.39 20.85 26.70
N ARG A 357 -1.14 22.13 26.42
CA ARG A 357 -2.18 23.17 26.43
C ARG A 357 -3.27 22.92 25.40
N PHE A 358 -2.89 22.44 24.21
CA PHE A 358 -3.85 22.08 23.17
C PHE A 358 -4.77 20.95 23.65
N ILE A 359 -4.25 19.90 24.28
CA ILE A 359 -5.05 18.79 24.82
C ILE A 359 -5.97 19.26 25.95
N GLU A 360 -5.47 20.09 26.87
CA GLU A 360 -6.27 20.65 27.97
C GLU A 360 -7.51 21.44 27.47
N ILE A 361 -7.37 22.16 26.36
CA ILE A 361 -8.44 22.97 25.77
C ILE A 361 -9.39 22.11 24.92
N ASN A 362 -8.85 21.20 24.11
CA ASN A 362 -9.60 20.53 23.03
C ASN A 362 -9.98 19.08 23.34
N SER A 363 -9.58 18.50 24.48
CA SER A 363 -9.95 17.13 24.87
C SER A 363 -11.45 16.79 24.76
N PRO A 364 -12.39 17.72 25.03
CA PRO A 364 -13.82 17.44 24.85
C PRO A 364 -14.24 17.17 23.40
N GLU A 365 -13.37 17.37 22.39
CA GLU A 365 -13.70 17.09 21.00
C GLU A 365 -13.33 15.66 20.58
N PHE A 366 -12.67 14.90 21.46
CA PHE A 366 -12.03 13.62 21.10
C PHE A 366 -12.96 12.41 21.25
N SER A 367 -14.07 12.61 21.95
CA SER A 367 -15.07 11.58 22.22
C SER A 367 -16.46 12.15 22.05
N LYS A 368 -17.45 11.28 21.78
CA LYS A 368 -18.85 11.71 21.64
C LYS A 368 -19.40 12.28 22.95
N GLU A 369 -18.95 11.73 24.07
CA GLU A 369 -19.31 12.14 25.43
C GLU A 369 -18.64 13.45 25.88
N ARG A 370 -17.83 14.06 25.01
CA ARG A 370 -17.12 15.32 25.26
C ARG A 370 -16.29 15.33 26.55
N ILE A 371 -15.54 14.26 26.77
CA ILE A 371 -14.76 14.04 27.98
C ILE A 371 -13.59 15.02 28.04
N LYS A 372 -13.55 15.86 29.09
CA LYS A 372 -12.41 16.74 29.37
C LYS A 372 -11.34 15.98 30.15
N PHE A 373 -10.10 16.05 29.68
CA PHE A 373 -8.94 15.46 30.36
C PHE A 373 -7.66 16.28 30.11
N THR A 374 -6.63 15.96 30.88
CA THR A 374 -5.29 16.56 30.76
C THR A 374 -4.24 15.47 30.61
N ILE A 375 -3.02 15.87 30.28
CA ILE A 375 -1.88 14.96 30.17
C ILE A 375 -0.72 15.47 31.01
N SER A 376 0.00 14.54 31.64
CA SER A 376 1.26 14.80 32.31
C SER A 376 2.41 14.31 31.42
N ILE A 377 3.51 15.05 31.40
CA ILE A 377 4.64 14.80 30.49
C ILE A 377 5.95 14.85 31.26
N GLY A 378 6.73 13.78 31.19
CA GLY A 378 8.12 13.73 31.64
C GLY A 378 9.07 13.79 30.46
N HIS A 379 10.04 14.70 30.49
CA HIS A 379 11.04 14.87 29.42
C HIS A 379 12.44 14.58 29.96
N ALA A 380 13.21 13.78 29.24
CA ALA A 380 14.63 13.54 29.49
C ALA A 380 15.46 13.80 28.23
N GLU A 381 16.72 14.20 28.43
CA GLU A 381 17.67 14.47 27.36
C GLU A 381 19.02 13.79 27.68
N GLY A 382 19.72 13.41 26.62
CA GLY A 382 21.05 12.83 26.69
C GLY A 382 22.21 13.77 27.10
N PRO A 383 23.46 13.28 27.05
CA PRO A 383 23.90 12.12 26.25
C PRO A 383 23.63 10.77 26.95
N VAL A 384 22.55 10.10 26.53
CA VAL A 384 22.19 8.73 26.93
C VAL A 384 21.91 7.96 25.65
N TYR A 385 22.60 6.83 25.46
CA TYR A 385 22.58 6.07 24.22
C TYR A 385 21.95 4.68 24.36
N GLN A 386 21.38 4.40 25.54
CA GLN A 386 20.58 3.21 25.81
C GLN A 386 19.13 3.65 26.01
N ILE A 387 18.22 3.04 25.24
CA ILE A 387 16.82 3.43 25.26
C ILE A 387 16.19 3.23 26.64
N ASP A 388 16.49 2.12 27.31
CA ASP A 388 15.92 1.79 28.61
C ASP A 388 16.30 2.83 29.68
N GLU A 389 17.52 3.34 29.63
CA GLU A 389 18.00 4.38 30.56
C GLU A 389 17.34 5.72 30.27
N LEU A 390 17.27 6.14 29.01
CA LEU A 390 16.66 7.41 28.62
C LEU A 390 15.15 7.42 28.91
N LEU A 391 14.47 6.30 28.64
CA LEU A 391 13.06 6.11 28.94
C LEU A 391 12.80 6.13 30.45
N LYS A 392 13.65 5.47 31.24
CA LYS A 392 13.57 5.49 32.71
C LYS A 392 13.73 6.91 33.27
N GLN A 393 14.63 7.72 32.70
CA GLN A 393 14.77 9.12 33.10
C GLN A 393 13.51 9.92 32.78
N ALA A 394 12.92 9.74 31.59
CA ALA A 394 11.66 10.40 31.22
C ALA A 394 10.50 9.96 32.12
N ASP A 395 10.45 8.68 32.50
CA ASP A 395 9.44 8.12 33.41
C ASP A 395 9.52 8.70 34.82
N ILE A 396 10.73 8.87 35.37
CA ILE A 396 10.93 9.57 36.66
C ILE A 396 10.36 10.99 36.59
N LYS A 397 10.59 11.70 35.49
CA LYS A 397 10.05 13.06 35.30
C LYS A 397 8.53 13.07 35.15
N LEU A 398 7.96 12.05 34.53
CA LEU A 398 6.51 11.89 34.44
C LEU A 398 5.90 11.62 35.82
N TYR A 399 6.56 10.80 36.64
CA TYR A 399 6.18 10.59 38.03
C TYR A 399 6.17 11.92 38.80
N ASP A 400 7.23 12.74 38.68
CA ASP A 400 7.29 14.07 39.30
C ASP A 400 6.16 14.99 38.80
N ALA A 401 5.81 14.92 37.52
CA ALA A 401 4.71 15.69 36.95
C ALA A 401 3.37 15.30 37.59
N LYS A 402 3.12 13.98 37.76
CA LYS A 402 1.91 13.45 38.39
C LYS A 402 1.82 13.80 39.88
N ASP A 403 2.92 13.69 40.61
CA ASP A 403 2.97 13.93 42.06
C ASP A 403 2.82 15.42 42.40
N THR A 404 3.41 16.30 41.58
CA THR A 404 3.34 17.76 41.81
C THR A 404 2.06 18.42 41.31
N GLY A 405 1.03 17.66 40.92
CA GLY A 405 -0.29 18.19 40.58
C GLY A 405 -0.74 18.02 39.12
N ARG A 406 -0.07 17.16 38.35
CA ARG A 406 -0.45 16.77 36.97
C ARG A 406 -0.48 17.94 35.98
N ASN A 407 -0.94 17.68 34.75
CA ASN A 407 -1.17 18.68 33.71
C ASN A 407 0.02 19.63 33.48
N LYS A 408 1.22 19.07 33.36
CA LYS A 408 2.47 19.84 33.18
C LYS A 408 3.56 19.04 32.48
N VAL A 409 4.56 19.74 31.97
CA VAL A 409 5.83 19.15 31.54
C VAL A 409 6.88 19.29 32.65
N VAL A 410 7.57 18.22 33.00
CA VAL A 410 8.75 18.22 33.89
C VAL A 410 9.95 17.70 33.11
N ALA A 411 11.10 18.37 33.20
CA ALA A 411 12.28 18.12 32.37
C ALA A 411 13.59 17.97 33.14
#